data_AF-A0A7X7R5U5-F1
#
_entry.id   AF-A0A7X7R5U5-F1
#
_cell.length_a   1.000
_cell.length_b   1.000
_cell.length_c   1.000
_cell.angle_alpha   90.00
_cell.angle_beta   90.00
_cell.angle_gamma   90.00
#
_symmetry.space_group_name_H-M   'P 1'
#
loop_
_entity.id
_entity.type
_entity.pdbx_description
1 polymer ?
#
loop_
_entity_poly.entity_id
_entity_poly.type
_entity_poly.pdbx_seq_one_letter_code
_entity_poly.pdbx_strand_id
1 'polypeptide(L)'
;MKSIFSRNLIYYRKAFDLTQIQLAEKLSYSDKSVSKWERKEALPDLVVMTKMATLFGISLNDLISSKTPRKVGKYTRNRYLIATMMAVGIWAIATAVFVFLRILLPDMEKTWLAYIYAIPASFLVLSIFFRIWNHRLIVFIFSSITLWTLALSIFLSFENPRLWLFFIAGIPLQILLVLWLVLLPRKALPPIEKE
;
A
#
# COMPACT_ATOMS: atom_id res chain seq x y z
N MET A 1 -12.52 -9.72 -31.92
CA MET A 1 -11.30 -10.10 -31.17
C MET A 1 -10.84 -9.01 -30.20
N LYS A 2 -10.55 -7.77 -30.65
CA LYS A 2 -10.15 -6.63 -29.76
C LYS A 2 -11.08 -6.40 -28.56
N SER A 3 -12.39 -6.51 -28.75
CA SER A 3 -13.38 -6.32 -27.67
C SER A 3 -13.33 -7.37 -26.57
N ILE A 4 -13.04 -8.63 -26.92
CA ILE A 4 -12.98 -9.76 -25.99
C ILE A 4 -11.71 -9.64 -25.14
N PHE A 5 -10.58 -9.39 -25.81
CA PHE A 5 -9.29 -9.17 -25.14
C PHE A 5 -9.36 -8.02 -24.13
N SER A 6 -9.83 -6.84 -24.56
CA SER A 6 -9.99 -5.66 -23.70
C SER A 6 -10.83 -5.97 -22.46
N ARG A 7 -11.97 -6.65 -22.63
CA ARG A 7 -12.86 -7.03 -21.52
C ARG A 7 -12.16 -7.95 -20.52
N ASN A 8 -11.47 -8.98 -21.02
CA ASN A 8 -10.79 -9.96 -20.19
C ASN A 8 -9.58 -9.32 -19.48
N LEU A 9 -8.83 -8.45 -20.16
CA LEU A 9 -7.74 -7.67 -19.58
C LEU A 9 -8.21 -6.84 -18.38
N ILE A 10 -9.33 -6.10 -18.54
CA ILE A 10 -9.91 -5.30 -17.46
C ILE A 10 -10.34 -6.20 -16.30
N TYR A 11 -10.95 -7.35 -16.59
CA TYR A 11 -11.37 -8.32 -15.57
C TYR A 11 -10.18 -8.83 -14.75
N TYR A 12 -9.15 -9.36 -15.39
CA TYR A 12 -7.98 -9.89 -14.70
C TYR A 12 -7.18 -8.80 -13.99
N ARG A 13 -7.01 -7.61 -14.60
CA ARG A 13 -6.36 -6.48 -13.94
C ARG A 13 -7.08 -6.11 -12.64
N LYS A 14 -8.41 -6.00 -12.66
CA LYS A 14 -9.21 -5.69 -11.47
C LYS A 14 -9.19 -6.82 -10.45
N ALA A 15 -9.17 -8.09 -10.89
CA ALA A 15 -9.07 -9.24 -10.00
C ALA A 15 -7.74 -9.25 -9.21
N PHE A 16 -6.69 -8.64 -9.77
CA PHE A 16 -5.37 -8.46 -9.13
C PHE A 16 -5.20 -7.09 -8.44
N ASP A 17 -6.26 -6.27 -8.32
CA ASP A 17 -6.23 -4.92 -7.76
C ASP A 17 -5.17 -3.99 -8.38
N LEU A 18 -4.82 -4.23 -9.64
CA LEU A 18 -3.81 -3.45 -10.35
C LEU A 18 -4.44 -2.20 -10.98
N THR A 19 -3.77 -1.06 -10.85
CA THR A 19 -4.05 0.12 -11.69
C THR A 19 -3.47 -0.08 -13.09
N GLN A 20 -3.93 0.71 -14.07
CA GLN A 20 -3.36 0.66 -15.43
C GLN A 20 -1.85 0.93 -15.42
N ILE A 21 -1.40 1.88 -14.59
CA ILE A 21 0.02 2.21 -14.40
C ILE A 21 0.79 1.03 -13.83
N GLN A 22 0.29 0.38 -12.78
CA GLN A 22 0.96 -0.77 -12.16
C GLN A 22 1.03 -1.98 -13.10
N LEU A 23 -0.01 -2.20 -13.92
CA LEU A 23 0.04 -3.24 -14.95
C LEU A 23 1.07 -2.89 -16.02
N ALA A 24 1.15 -1.63 -16.42
CA ALA A 24 2.11 -1.15 -17.41
C ALA A 24 3.56 -1.31 -16.91
N GLU A 25 3.84 -0.92 -15.67
CA GLU A 25 5.14 -1.12 -15.02
C GLU A 25 5.56 -2.60 -15.03
N LYS A 26 4.65 -3.51 -14.66
CA LYS A 26 4.92 -4.95 -14.64
C LYS A 26 5.17 -5.55 -16.03
N LEU A 27 4.65 -4.93 -17.07
CA LEU A 27 4.85 -5.36 -18.46
C LEU A 27 6.00 -4.62 -19.15
N SER A 28 6.61 -3.63 -18.47
CA SER A 28 7.57 -2.69 -19.05
C SER A 28 7.01 -1.88 -20.22
N TYR A 29 5.76 -1.42 -20.08
CA TYR A 29 5.06 -0.55 -21.03
C TYR A 29 4.61 0.75 -20.37
N SER A 30 4.20 1.72 -21.20
CA SER A 30 3.54 2.93 -20.72
C SER A 30 2.09 2.64 -20.30
N ASP A 31 1.60 3.39 -19.31
CA ASP A 31 0.20 3.38 -18.91
C ASP A 31 -0.74 3.77 -20.06
N LYS A 32 -0.28 4.66 -20.95
CA LYS A 32 -0.96 5.00 -22.22
C LYS A 32 -1.19 3.78 -23.10
N SER A 33 -0.20 2.88 -23.23
CA SER A 33 -0.34 1.64 -24.02
C SER A 33 -1.42 0.73 -23.45
N VAL A 34 -1.42 0.53 -22.13
CA VAL A 34 -2.46 -0.26 -21.43
C VAL A 34 -3.83 0.38 -21.59
N SER A 35 -3.94 1.70 -21.49
CA SER A 35 -5.20 2.43 -21.72
C SER A 35 -5.74 2.22 -23.14
N LYS A 36 -4.88 2.27 -24.18
CA LYS A 36 -5.28 1.98 -25.57
C LYS A 36 -5.76 0.54 -25.74
N TRP A 37 -5.14 -0.43 -25.07
CA TRP A 37 -5.56 -1.83 -25.09
C TRP A 37 -6.91 -2.03 -24.42
N GLU A 38 -7.14 -1.40 -23.26
CA GLU A 38 -8.43 -1.46 -22.56
C GLU A 38 -9.55 -0.76 -23.34
N ARG A 39 -9.24 0.31 -24.08
CA ARG A 39 -10.22 1.03 -24.93
C ARG A 39 -10.48 0.39 -26.30
N LYS A 40 -9.83 -0.75 -26.61
CA LYS A 40 -9.94 -1.45 -27.90
C LYS A 40 -9.33 -0.68 -29.09
N GLU A 41 -8.58 0.38 -28.82
CA GLU A 41 -7.91 1.21 -29.83
C GLU A 41 -6.72 0.47 -30.43
N ALA A 42 -5.95 -0.24 -29.59
CA ALA A 42 -4.82 -1.05 -29.99
C ALA A 42 -4.92 -2.48 -29.45
N LEU A 43 -4.18 -3.39 -30.08
CA LEU A 43 -3.97 -4.75 -29.59
C LEU A 43 -2.48 -4.91 -29.25
N PRO A 44 -2.10 -5.45 -28.09
CA PRO A 44 -0.71 -5.76 -27.80
C PRO A 44 -0.19 -6.89 -28.70
N ASP A 45 1.13 -6.98 -28.85
CA ASP A 45 1.76 -8.10 -29.53
C ASP A 45 1.64 -9.40 -28.72
N LEU A 46 1.76 -10.54 -29.39
CA LEU A 46 1.64 -11.89 -28.84
C LEU A 46 2.58 -12.09 -27.64
N VAL A 47 3.81 -11.59 -27.73
CA VAL A 47 4.80 -11.67 -26.64
C VAL A 47 4.26 -11.00 -25.37
N VAL A 48 3.63 -9.83 -25.51
CA VAL A 48 3.06 -9.09 -24.38
C VAL A 48 1.83 -9.79 -23.84
N MET A 49 0.97 -10.34 -24.71
CA MET A 49 -0.18 -11.13 -24.26
C MET A 49 0.24 -12.38 -23.48
N THR A 50 1.30 -13.05 -23.90
CA THR A 50 1.87 -14.20 -23.17
C THR A 50 2.45 -13.76 -21.81
N LYS A 51 3.12 -12.60 -21.75
CA LYS A 51 3.53 -11.98 -20.47
C LYS A 51 2.35 -11.65 -19.57
N MET A 52 1.23 -11.16 -20.12
CA MET A 52 0.01 -10.92 -19.34
C MET A 52 -0.58 -12.23 -18.81
N ALA A 53 -0.67 -13.25 -19.66
CA ALA A 53 -1.21 -14.55 -19.29
C ALA A 53 -0.39 -15.18 -18.14
N THR A 54 0.94 -15.15 -18.23
CA THR A 54 1.84 -15.61 -17.17
C THR A 54 1.70 -14.77 -15.88
N LEU A 55 1.61 -13.44 -15.99
CA LEU A 55 1.39 -12.55 -14.84
C LEU A 55 0.07 -12.83 -14.11
N PHE A 56 -1.00 -13.13 -14.86
CA PHE A 56 -2.31 -13.47 -14.29
C PHE A 56 -2.45 -14.95 -13.90
N GLY A 57 -1.47 -15.81 -14.22
CA GLY A 57 -1.52 -17.25 -13.98
C GLY A 57 -2.59 -17.98 -14.81
N ILE A 58 -2.87 -17.48 -16.02
CA ILE A 58 -3.85 -18.03 -16.96
C ILE A 58 -3.18 -18.42 -18.28
N SER A 59 -3.89 -19.12 -19.15
CA SER A 59 -3.42 -19.37 -20.51
C SER A 59 -3.69 -18.18 -21.44
N LEU A 60 -2.94 -18.06 -22.54
CA LEU A 60 -3.22 -17.06 -23.57
C LEU A 60 -4.65 -17.21 -24.13
N ASN A 61 -5.11 -18.45 -24.28
CA ASN A 61 -6.48 -18.75 -24.73
C ASN A 61 -7.52 -18.14 -23.79
N ASP A 62 -7.30 -18.18 -22.47
CA ASP A 62 -8.22 -17.58 -21.49
C ASP A 62 -8.29 -16.04 -21.62
N LEU A 63 -7.24 -15.41 -22.14
CA LEU A 63 -7.18 -13.97 -22.34
C LEU A 63 -7.96 -13.53 -23.59
N ILE A 64 -8.01 -14.36 -24.64
CA ILE A 64 -8.68 -14.05 -25.92
C ILE A 64 -10.02 -14.79 -26.11
N SER A 65 -10.39 -15.71 -25.22
CA SER A 65 -11.62 -16.49 -25.34
C SER A 65 -12.87 -15.66 -25.08
N SER A 66 -13.93 -15.93 -25.85
CA SER A 66 -15.27 -15.36 -25.65
C SER A 66 -15.99 -15.93 -24.42
N LYS A 67 -15.50 -17.06 -23.88
CA LYS A 67 -16.01 -17.71 -22.68
C LYS A 67 -15.91 -16.78 -21.46
N THR A 68 -16.68 -17.10 -20.42
CA THR A 68 -16.57 -16.39 -19.14
C THR A 68 -15.14 -16.47 -18.62
N PRO A 69 -14.52 -15.35 -18.23
CA PRO A 69 -13.13 -15.36 -17.78
C PRO A 69 -13.01 -16.23 -16.53
N ARG A 70 -11.95 -17.05 -16.50
CA ARG A 70 -11.70 -17.98 -15.39
C ARG A 70 -11.52 -17.16 -14.11
N LYS A 71 -12.23 -17.54 -13.04
CA LYS A 71 -12.01 -16.91 -11.74
C LYS A 71 -10.59 -17.24 -11.26
N VAL A 72 -9.72 -16.26 -11.30
CA VAL A 72 -8.39 -16.32 -10.70
C VAL A 72 -8.52 -16.11 -9.19
N GLY A 73 -7.86 -16.97 -8.40
CA GLY A 73 -7.76 -16.76 -6.95
C GLY A 73 -7.03 -15.46 -6.68
N LYS A 74 -7.56 -14.60 -5.81
CA LYS A 74 -6.92 -13.32 -5.50
C LYS A 74 -5.51 -13.56 -4.94
N TYR A 75 -4.49 -13.14 -5.68
CA TYR A 75 -3.09 -13.11 -5.22
C TYR A 75 -2.85 -12.11 -4.06
N THR A 76 -3.92 -11.47 -3.56
CA THR A 76 -3.88 -10.48 -2.48
C THR A 76 -3.52 -11.08 -1.12
N ARG A 77 -3.67 -12.40 -0.92
CA ARG A 77 -3.35 -13.04 0.36
C ARG A 77 -1.87 -12.89 0.74
N ASN A 78 -0.96 -12.99 -0.24
CA ASN A 78 0.48 -12.93 0.04
C ASN A 78 0.95 -11.52 0.42
N ARG A 79 0.36 -10.46 -0.16
CA ARG A 79 0.76 -9.08 0.14
C ARG A 79 0.43 -8.65 1.58
N TYR A 80 -0.76 -9.01 2.08
CA TYR A 80 -1.16 -8.70 3.46
C TYR A 80 -0.35 -9.52 4.46
N LEU A 81 -0.05 -10.78 4.13
CA LEU A 81 0.84 -11.63 4.92
C LEU A 81 2.23 -10.98 5.11
N ILE A 82 2.85 -10.50 4.04
CA ILE A 82 4.16 -9.82 4.12
C ILE A 82 4.10 -8.59 5.02
N ALA A 83 3.07 -7.75 4.88
CA ALA A 83 2.92 -6.56 5.71
C ALA A 83 2.72 -6.91 7.20
N THR A 84 1.91 -7.93 7.50
CA THR A 84 1.72 -8.41 8.88
C THR A 84 2.97 -9.05 9.46
N MET A 85 3.77 -9.75 8.65
CA MET A 85 5.05 -10.32 9.09
C MET A 85 6.03 -9.22 9.49
N MET A 86 6.09 -8.11 8.74
CA MET A 86 6.92 -6.96 9.13
C MET A 86 6.44 -6.31 10.43
N ALA A 87 5.12 -6.19 10.62
CA ALA A 87 4.57 -5.69 11.88
C ALA A 87 4.96 -6.59 13.06
N VAL A 88 4.84 -7.92 12.93
CA VAL A 88 5.29 -8.88 13.94
C VAL A 88 6.79 -8.77 14.21
N GLY A 89 7.60 -8.55 13.17
CA GLY A 89 9.03 -8.29 13.32
C GLY A 89 9.36 -7.10 14.21
N ILE A 90 8.58 -6.01 14.13
CA ILE A 90 8.75 -4.83 14.99
C ILE A 90 8.50 -5.18 16.46
N TRP A 91 7.48 -5.99 16.74
CA TRP A 91 7.20 -6.46 18.09
C TRP A 91 8.30 -7.39 18.62
N ALA A 92 8.83 -8.28 17.77
CA ALA A 92 9.97 -9.12 18.14
C ALA A 92 11.22 -8.29 18.48
N ILE A 93 11.51 -7.25 17.70
CA ILE A 93 12.60 -6.29 17.97
C ILE A 93 12.34 -5.57 19.29
N ALA A 94 11.11 -5.09 19.54
CA ALA A 94 10.77 -4.42 20.79
C ALA A 94 10.97 -5.33 22.01
N THR A 95 10.59 -6.61 21.93
CA THR A 95 10.85 -7.61 22.97
C THR A 95 12.34 -7.86 23.16
N ALA A 96 13.12 -7.99 22.08
CA ALA A 96 14.56 -8.17 22.16
C ALA A 96 15.24 -6.97 22.84
N VAL A 97 14.87 -5.74 22.45
CA VAL A 97 15.35 -4.50 23.09
C VAL A 97 14.97 -4.45 24.56
N PHE A 98 13.72 -4.79 24.91
CA PHE A 98 13.26 -4.84 26.29
C PHE A 98 14.10 -5.80 27.15
N VAL A 99 14.32 -7.02 26.66
CA VAL A 99 15.14 -8.03 27.36
C VAL A 99 16.59 -7.57 27.48
N PHE A 100 17.18 -7.07 26.39
CA PHE A 100 18.56 -6.60 26.38
C PHE A 100 18.78 -5.43 27.36
N LEU A 101 17.89 -4.44 27.36
CA LEU A 101 17.95 -3.31 28.28
C LEU A 101 17.76 -3.74 29.74
N ARG A 102 16.90 -4.72 30.03
CA ARG A 102 16.73 -5.28 31.38
C ARG A 102 17.98 -6.00 31.90
N ILE A 103 18.76 -6.61 31.01
CA ILE A 103 20.02 -7.28 31.38
C ILE A 103 21.13 -6.26 31.61
N LEU A 104 21.26 -5.26 30.74
CA LEU A 104 22.37 -4.32 30.76
C LEU A 104 22.18 -3.16 31.75
N LEU A 105 20.94 -2.72 31.95
CA LEU A 105 20.55 -1.57 32.77
C LEU A 105 19.30 -1.90 33.62
N PRO A 106 19.43 -2.78 34.63
CA PRO A 106 18.29 -3.27 35.41
C PRO A 106 17.56 -2.18 36.21
N ASP A 107 18.24 -1.07 36.53
CA ASP A 107 17.69 0.04 37.33
C ASP A 107 16.73 0.97 36.54
N MET A 108 16.61 0.78 35.22
CA MET A 108 15.76 1.62 34.38
C MET A 108 14.30 1.18 34.48
N GLU A 109 13.49 1.86 35.28
CA GLU A 109 12.05 1.53 35.42
C GLU A 109 11.25 1.68 34.11
N LYS A 110 11.72 2.50 33.18
CA LYS A 110 11.02 2.86 31.93
C LYS A 110 11.29 1.93 30.75
N THR A 111 11.89 0.76 30.93
CA THR A 111 12.18 -0.16 29.81
C THR A 111 10.92 -0.59 29.04
N TRP A 112 9.76 -0.63 29.70
CA TRP A 112 8.48 -0.97 29.09
C TRP A 112 8.04 0.00 27.97
N LEU A 113 8.59 1.23 27.93
CA LEU A 113 8.35 2.20 26.86
C LEU A 113 8.71 1.64 25.47
N ALA A 114 9.62 0.66 25.38
CA ALA A 114 9.95 -0.01 24.13
C ALA A 114 8.71 -0.57 23.41
N TYR A 115 7.72 -1.08 24.16
CA TYR A 115 6.46 -1.54 23.59
C TYR A 115 5.56 -0.40 23.12
N ILE A 116 5.57 0.74 23.81
CA ILE A 116 4.81 1.91 23.37
C ILE A 116 5.36 2.43 22.04
N TYR A 117 6.69 2.50 21.89
CA TYR A 117 7.33 2.91 20.64
C TYR A 117 7.14 1.89 19.49
N ALA A 118 6.88 0.62 19.79
CA ALA A 118 6.55 -0.38 18.78
C ALA A 118 5.22 -0.10 18.06
N ILE A 119 4.26 0.52 18.76
CA ILE A 119 2.93 0.85 18.23
C ILE A 119 3.03 1.84 17.04
N PRO A 120 3.58 3.07 17.17
CA PRO A 120 3.71 3.99 16.05
C PRO A 120 4.62 3.42 14.95
N ALA A 121 5.67 2.67 15.29
CA ALA A 121 6.53 2.02 14.31
C ALA A 121 5.76 1.01 13.43
N SER A 122 4.89 0.20 14.04
CA SER A 122 4.06 -0.78 13.32
C SER A 122 3.05 -0.11 12.38
N PHE A 123 2.39 0.95 12.84
CA PHE A 123 1.45 1.70 12.01
C PHE A 123 2.13 2.46 10.88
N LEU A 124 3.34 2.98 11.10
CA LEU A 124 4.16 3.59 10.06
C LEU A 124 4.45 2.60 8.93
N VAL A 125 4.92 1.39 9.24
CA VAL A 125 5.22 0.37 8.23
C VAL A 125 3.96 -0.05 7.48
N LEU A 126 2.86 -0.31 8.19
CA LEU A 126 1.59 -0.64 7.54
C LEU A 126 1.15 0.49 6.58
N SER A 127 1.26 1.76 7.00
CA SER A 127 0.89 2.90 6.15
C SER A 127 1.63 2.92 4.81
N ILE A 128 2.91 2.51 4.78
CA ILE A 128 3.72 2.41 3.55
C ILE A 128 3.15 1.33 2.62
N PHE A 129 2.83 0.13 3.15
CA PHE A 129 2.23 -0.95 2.35
C PHE A 129 0.86 -0.55 1.80
N PHE A 130 0.00 0.04 2.64
CA PHE A 130 -1.32 0.50 2.20
C PHE A 130 -1.23 1.64 1.18
N ARG A 131 -0.15 2.43 1.19
CA ARG A 131 0.15 3.45 0.16
C ARG A 131 0.52 2.82 -1.16
N ILE A 132 1.35 1.77 -1.16
CA ILE A 132 1.69 0.98 -2.37
C ILE A 132 0.42 0.38 -2.98
N TRP A 133 -0.51 -0.07 -2.15
CA TRP A 133 -1.79 -0.66 -2.57
C TRP A 133 -2.89 0.36 -2.87
N ASN A 134 -2.57 1.66 -2.87
CA ASN A 134 -3.46 2.76 -3.23
C ASN A 134 -4.72 2.87 -2.33
N HIS A 135 -4.70 2.35 -1.10
CA HIS A 135 -5.78 2.51 -0.13
C HIS A 135 -5.65 3.83 0.64
N ARG A 136 -5.88 4.96 -0.03
CA ARG A 136 -5.62 6.32 0.50
C ARG A 136 -6.27 6.61 1.87
N LEU A 137 -7.51 6.18 2.08
CA LEU A 137 -8.21 6.36 3.38
C LEU A 137 -7.53 5.58 4.51
N ILE A 138 -7.12 4.34 4.25
CA ILE A 138 -6.45 3.50 5.25
C ILE A 138 -5.08 4.08 5.61
N VAL A 139 -4.34 4.59 4.62
CA VAL A 139 -3.06 5.28 4.83
C VAL A 139 -3.24 6.52 5.70
N PHE A 140 -4.28 7.32 5.43
CA PHE A 140 -4.60 8.49 6.24
C PHE A 140 -4.89 8.11 7.70
N ILE A 141 -5.73 7.09 7.93
CA ILE A 141 -6.05 6.60 9.28
C ILE A 141 -4.77 6.16 10.00
N PHE A 142 -3.95 5.31 9.39
CA PHE A 142 -2.70 4.85 10.03
C PHE A 142 -1.68 5.95 10.25
N SER A 143 -1.58 6.92 9.34
CA SER A 143 -0.67 8.07 9.51
C SER A 143 -1.12 8.95 10.67
N SER A 144 -2.42 9.16 10.83
CA SER A 144 -2.99 9.90 11.97
C SER A 144 -2.73 9.18 13.29
N ILE A 145 -3.00 7.87 13.35
CA ILE A 145 -2.71 7.06 14.54
C ILE A 145 -1.21 7.12 14.88
N THR A 146 -0.33 7.01 13.89
CA THR A 146 1.13 7.09 14.09
C THR A 146 1.54 8.42 14.71
N LEU A 147 0.98 9.53 14.22
CA LEU A 147 1.28 10.87 14.72
C LEU A 147 0.91 11.03 16.21
N TRP A 148 -0.31 10.63 16.59
CA TRP A 148 -0.78 10.78 17.96
C TRP A 148 -0.12 9.79 18.92
N THR A 149 0.11 8.55 18.48
CA THR A 149 0.79 7.54 19.30
C THR A 149 2.26 7.87 19.49
N LEU A 150 2.93 8.48 18.50
CA LEU A 150 4.30 8.97 18.66
C LEU A 150 4.38 10.16 19.64
N ALA A 151 3.44 11.11 19.55
CA ALA A 151 3.35 12.22 20.51
C ALA A 151 3.10 11.71 21.94
N LEU A 152 2.22 10.72 22.10
CA LEU A 152 1.98 10.06 23.39
C LEU A 152 3.21 9.32 23.90
N SER A 153 3.96 8.63 23.02
CA SER A 153 5.19 7.92 23.37
C SER A 153 6.23 8.88 23.96
N ILE A 154 6.43 10.04 23.32
CA ILE A 154 7.35 11.08 23.79
C ILE A 154 6.87 11.66 25.12
N PHE A 155 5.57 11.93 25.26
CA PHE A 155 4.99 12.45 26.50
C PHE A 155 5.22 11.51 27.69
N LEU A 156 5.08 10.20 27.50
CA LEU A 156 5.32 9.20 28.55
C LEU A 156 6.82 8.99 28.82
N SER A 157 7.70 9.31 27.86
CA SER A 157 9.13 9.09 28.00
C SER A 157 9.81 10.08 28.95
N PHE A 158 9.35 11.33 29.01
CA PHE A 158 9.95 12.35 29.87
C PHE A 158 8.95 12.89 30.89
N GLU A 159 9.39 13.10 32.13
CA GLU A 159 8.56 13.64 33.23
C GLU A 159 8.40 15.17 33.17
N ASN A 160 8.53 15.76 31.99
CA ASN A 160 8.43 17.21 31.84
C ASN A 160 6.98 17.62 31.57
N PRO A 161 6.33 18.40 32.45
CA PRO A 161 4.93 18.80 32.28
C PRO A 161 4.68 19.55 30.97
N ARG A 162 5.69 20.23 30.41
CA ARG A 162 5.58 21.03 29.17
C ARG A 162 5.44 20.22 27.89
N LEU A 163 5.64 18.90 27.93
CA LEU A 163 5.55 18.05 26.73
C LEU A 163 4.14 17.94 26.15
N TRP A 164 3.11 18.34 26.89
CA TRP A 164 1.75 18.43 26.37
C TRP A 164 1.67 19.31 25.10
N LEU A 165 2.60 20.27 24.94
CA LEU A 165 2.72 21.13 23.76
C LEU A 165 2.92 20.33 22.45
N PHE A 166 3.48 19.12 22.50
CA PHE A 166 3.60 18.26 21.33
C PHE A 166 2.22 17.88 20.74
N PHE A 167 1.17 17.78 21.58
CA PHE A 167 -0.18 17.53 21.09
C PHE A 167 -0.76 18.72 20.33
N ILE A 168 -0.46 19.96 20.77
CA ILE A 168 -0.83 21.17 20.03
C ILE A 168 -0.12 21.19 18.68
N ALA A 169 1.18 20.88 18.64
CA ALA A 169 1.94 20.78 17.40
C ALA A 169 1.42 19.68 16.46
N GLY A 170 0.76 18.65 16.99
CA GLY A 170 0.09 17.60 16.23
C GLY A 170 -1.11 18.08 15.42
N ILE A 171 -1.82 19.12 15.88
CA ILE A 171 -3.02 19.66 15.21
C ILE A 171 -2.73 20.19 13.80
N PRO A 172 -1.77 21.12 13.56
CA PRO A 172 -1.47 21.58 12.21
C PRO A 172 -0.96 20.47 11.30
N LEU A 173 -0.19 19.51 11.83
CA LEU A 173 0.24 18.32 11.08
C LEU A 173 -0.95 17.43 10.67
N GLN A 174 -1.93 17.24 11.57
CA GLN A 174 -3.16 16.52 11.25
C GLN A 174 -3.97 17.25 10.17
N ILE A 175 -4.05 18.58 10.24
CA ILE A 175 -4.69 19.39 9.19
C ILE A 175 -3.98 19.21 7.85
N LEU A 176 -2.65 19.20 7.81
CA LEU A 176 -1.89 18.91 6.59
C LEU A 176 -2.20 17.51 6.03
N LEU A 177 -2.34 16.49 6.88
CA LEU A 177 -2.77 15.15 6.46
C LEU A 177 -4.20 15.13 5.90
N VAL A 178 -5.11 15.91 6.48
CA VAL A 178 -6.50 16.04 5.97
C VAL A 178 -6.51 16.74 4.62
N LEU A 179 -5.75 17.83 4.48
CA LEU A 179 -5.57 18.53 3.20
C LEU A 179 -4.98 17.60 2.16
N TRP A 180 -4.00 16.77 2.52
CA TRP A 180 -3.45 15.75 1.63
C TRP A 180 -4.53 14.75 1.16
N LEU A 181 -5.42 14.31 2.05
CA LEU A 181 -6.52 13.41 1.68
C LEU A 181 -7.53 14.06 0.71
N VAL A 182 -7.82 15.35 0.91
CA VAL A 182 -8.84 16.10 0.15
C VAL A 182 -8.30 16.67 -1.17
N LEU A 183 -7.10 17.26 -1.15
CA LEU A 183 -6.54 18.02 -2.28
C LEU A 183 -5.75 17.19 -3.28
N LEU A 184 -5.23 16.00 -2.92
CA LEU A 184 -4.51 15.22 -3.93
C LEU A 184 -5.48 14.65 -4.96
N PRO A 185 -5.37 15.07 -6.24
CA PRO A 185 -6.27 14.59 -7.27
C PRO A 185 -6.27 13.05 -7.30
N ARG A 186 -7.46 12.47 -7.44
CA ARG A 186 -7.58 11.11 -7.98
C ARG A 186 -6.85 11.17 -9.31
N LYS A 187 -5.77 10.40 -9.51
CA LYS A 187 -4.94 10.42 -10.74
C LYS A 187 -5.87 10.61 -11.95
N ALA A 188 -5.92 11.84 -12.49
CA ALA A 188 -6.80 12.16 -13.60
C ALA A 188 -6.20 11.43 -14.81
N LEU A 189 -7.02 10.64 -15.48
CA LEU A 189 -6.64 10.00 -16.75
C LEU A 189 -6.15 11.11 -17.70
N PRO A 190 -5.01 10.94 -18.38
CA PRO A 190 -4.56 11.94 -19.34
C PRO A 190 -5.65 12.16 -20.39
N PRO A 191 -5.85 13.41 -20.85
CA PRO A 191 -6.85 13.74 -21.84
C PRO A 191 -6.62 12.89 -23.09
N ILE A 192 -7.71 12.33 -23.62
CA ILE A 192 -7.69 11.54 -24.85
C ILE A 192 -7.40 12.53 -25.99
N GLU A 193 -6.15 12.55 -26.46
CA GLU A 193 -5.81 13.17 -27.75
C GLU A 193 -6.67 12.50 -28.82
N LYS A 194 -7.58 13.28 -29.39
CA LYS A 194 -8.31 12.94 -30.60
C LYS A 194 -7.43 13.39 -31.77
N GLU A 195 -6.84 12.44 -32.47
CA GLU A 195 -6.41 12.59 -33.87
C GLU A 195 -7.37 11.81 -34.76
#